data_AF-A0A285P001-F1
#
_entry.id   AF-A0A285P001-F1
#
_cell.length_a   1.000
_cell.length_b   1.000
_cell.length_c   1.000
_cell.angle_alpha   90.00
_cell.angle_beta   90.00
_cell.angle_gamma   90.00
#
_symmetry.space_group_name_H-M   'P 1'
#
loop_
_entity.id
_entity.type
_entity.pdbx_description
1 polymer ?
#
loop_
_entity_poly.entity_id
_entity_poly.type
_entity_poly.pdbx_seq_one_letter_code
_entity_poly.pdbx_strand_id
1 'polypeptide(L)'
;MDKVYSIEDSITMIVEDFFKDIDKKEPFNTELSQYVFMLKSKLLQILSQFSGDYDMGSKSLNSAVEALGRALENAVNGIDLQQEKQLERAVKALESTNQLLKEFLYDPRVKDKETISLITGKIGDMVEKLGYEIRRRSGFIKRIKRLFGI
;
A
#
# COMPACT_ATOMS: atom_id res chain seq x y z
N MET A 1 -24.47 12.86 13.37
CA MET A 1 -24.48 11.38 13.48
C MET A 1 -23.07 10.93 13.11
N ASP A 2 -22.30 10.46 14.08
CA ASP A 2 -21.00 9.87 13.81
C ASP A 2 -21.22 8.63 12.95
N LYS A 3 -20.70 8.63 11.72
CA LYS A 3 -20.71 7.44 10.87
C LYS A 3 -19.86 6.39 11.57
N VAL A 4 -20.48 5.28 11.97
CA VAL A 4 -19.72 4.08 12.33
C VAL A 4 -19.16 3.52 11.02
N TYR A 5 -17.91 3.83 10.73
CA TYR A 5 -17.22 3.33 9.56
C TYR A 5 -17.01 1.82 9.68
N SER A 6 -17.22 1.09 8.58
CA SER A 6 -16.80 -0.30 8.52
C SER A 6 -15.26 -0.39 8.65
N ILE A 7 -14.76 -1.59 8.91
CA ILE A 7 -13.31 -1.81 9.00
C ILE A 7 -12.68 -1.58 7.62
N GLU A 8 -13.37 -1.98 6.57
CA GLU A 8 -13.00 -1.77 5.17
C GLU A 8 -12.94 -0.28 4.82
N ASP A 9 -13.93 0.51 5.27
CA ASP A 9 -13.92 1.97 5.09
C ASP A 9 -12.73 2.60 5.81
N SER A 10 -12.45 2.14 7.04
CA SER A 10 -11.33 2.64 7.83
C SER A 10 -9.99 2.38 7.14
N ILE A 11 -9.81 1.19 6.56
CA ILE A 11 -8.61 0.84 5.78
C ILE A 11 -8.50 1.72 4.54
N THR A 12 -9.61 1.86 3.82
CA THR A 12 -9.67 2.69 2.60
C THR A 12 -9.28 4.12 2.92
N MET A 13 -9.83 4.72 3.98
CA MET A 13 -9.49 6.07 4.42
C MET A 13 -8.00 6.22 4.77
N ILE A 14 -7.41 5.25 5.48
CA ILE A 14 -5.98 5.29 5.83
C ILE A 14 -5.11 5.36 4.57
N VAL A 15 -5.44 4.57 3.55
CA VAL A 15 -4.72 4.56 2.27
C VAL A 15 -4.92 5.87 1.54
N GLU A 16 -6.17 6.30 1.36
CA GLU A 16 -6.50 7.53 0.62
C GLU A 16 -5.86 8.77 1.28
N ASP A 17 -5.94 8.90 2.60
CA ASP A 17 -5.37 10.04 3.33
C ASP A 17 -3.84 10.08 3.27
N PHE A 18 -3.18 8.92 3.19
CA PHE A 18 -1.73 8.86 3.06
C PHE A 18 -1.26 9.16 1.64
N PHE A 19 -1.93 8.60 0.63
CA PHE A 19 -1.57 8.80 -0.77
C PHE A 19 -1.99 10.17 -1.31
N LYS A 20 -2.99 10.81 -0.70
CA LYS A 20 -3.35 12.19 -1.00
C LYS A 20 -2.17 13.12 -0.72
N ASP A 21 -1.78 13.89 -1.75
CA ASP A 21 -0.65 14.82 -1.70
C ASP A 21 0.64 14.17 -1.13
N ILE A 22 0.91 12.90 -1.50
CA ILE A 22 2.04 12.11 -0.98
C ILE A 22 3.40 12.79 -1.21
N ASP A 23 3.53 13.61 -2.26
CA ASP A 23 4.69 14.45 -2.56
C ASP A 23 4.95 15.56 -1.52
N LYS A 24 3.91 15.95 -0.77
CA LYS A 24 3.93 17.00 0.25
C LYS A 24 4.07 16.50 1.69
N LYS A 25 3.96 15.17 1.91
CA LYS A 25 4.13 14.56 3.24
C LYS A 25 5.56 14.76 3.75
N GLU A 26 5.74 15.48 4.86
CA GLU A 26 7.06 15.71 5.47
C GLU A 26 6.99 15.68 7.01
N PRO A 27 7.93 15.03 7.71
CA PRO A 27 9.01 14.20 7.16
C PRO A 27 8.49 12.86 6.62
N PHE A 28 8.75 12.56 5.34
CA PHE A 28 8.13 11.43 4.65
C PHE A 28 8.29 10.08 5.36
N ASN A 29 9.48 9.77 5.89
CA ASN A 29 9.71 8.47 6.55
C ASN A 29 8.90 8.32 7.84
N THR A 30 8.67 9.42 8.57
CA THR A 30 7.82 9.42 9.78
C THR A 30 6.36 9.18 9.38
N GLU A 31 5.88 9.91 8.38
CA GLU A 31 4.52 9.75 7.84
C GLU A 31 4.29 8.32 7.31
N LEU A 32 5.27 7.77 6.58
CA LEU A 32 5.22 6.39 6.07
C LEU A 32 5.16 5.37 7.22
N SER A 33 5.98 5.56 8.26
CA SER A 33 5.98 4.69 9.44
C SER A 33 4.64 4.72 10.16
N GLN A 34 4.05 5.92 10.30
CA GLN A 34 2.73 6.09 10.90
C GLN A 34 1.63 5.42 10.08
N TYR A 35 1.64 5.58 8.75
CA TYR A 35 0.72 4.91 7.84
C TYR A 35 0.79 3.38 7.98
N VAL A 36 2.00 2.80 7.94
CA VAL A 36 2.21 1.35 8.11
C VAL A 36 1.72 0.88 9.48
N PHE A 37 2.02 1.65 10.53
CA PHE A 37 1.57 1.36 11.89
C PHE A 37 0.05 1.35 12.00
N MET A 38 -0.62 2.35 11.43
CA MET A 38 -2.09 2.46 11.44
C MET A 38 -2.73 1.28 10.71
N LEU A 39 -2.25 0.93 9.51
CA LEU A 39 -2.72 -0.25 8.79
C LEU A 39 -2.51 -1.53 9.60
N LYS A 40 -1.30 -1.74 10.12
CA LYS A 40 -0.96 -2.92 10.94
C LYS A 40 -1.89 -3.04 12.14
N SER A 41 -2.10 -1.94 12.86
CA SER A 41 -2.98 -1.89 14.02
C SER A 41 -4.42 -2.27 13.66
N LYS A 42 -4.93 -1.80 12.51
CA LYS A 42 -6.29 -2.15 12.06
C LYS A 42 -6.41 -3.61 11.66
N LEU A 43 -5.47 -4.14 10.89
CA LEU A 43 -5.47 -5.55 10.50
C LEU A 43 -5.34 -6.49 11.71
N LEU A 44 -4.50 -6.13 12.70
CA LEU A 44 -4.39 -6.88 13.95
C LEU A 44 -5.66 -6.78 14.81
N GLN A 45 -6.34 -5.63 14.80
CA GLN A 45 -7.60 -5.44 15.51
C GLN A 45 -8.65 -6.42 14.99
N ILE A 46 -8.74 -6.63 13.67
CA ILE A 46 -9.64 -7.62 13.05
C ILE A 46 -9.36 -9.01 13.63
N LEU A 47 -8.11 -9.47 13.58
CA LEU A 47 -7.76 -10.80 14.07
C LEU A 47 -8.04 -10.97 15.57
N SER A 48 -7.97 -9.89 16.34
CA SER A 48 -8.18 -9.93 17.80
C SER A 48 -9.66 -9.91 18.19
N GLN A 49 -10.54 -9.34 17.36
CA GLN A 49 -11.99 -9.29 17.61
C GLN A 49 -12.64 -10.67 17.63
N PHE A 50 -12.09 -11.63 16.89
CA PHE A 50 -12.61 -12.99 16.78
C PHE A 50 -11.78 -13.98 17.63
N SER A 51 -11.42 -13.59 18.85
CA SER A 51 -10.58 -14.39 19.76
C SER A 51 -11.11 -15.82 19.92
N GLY A 52 -10.48 -16.78 19.23
CA GLY A 52 -10.83 -18.21 19.23
C GLY A 52 -11.57 -18.70 17.98
N ASP A 53 -12.18 -17.81 17.20
CA ASP A 53 -12.79 -18.11 15.89
C ASP A 53 -11.88 -17.61 14.77
N TYR A 54 -10.82 -18.38 14.52
CA TYR A 54 -9.83 -18.03 13.50
C TYR A 54 -10.38 -18.09 12.07
N ASP A 55 -11.46 -18.83 11.82
CA ASP A 55 -12.07 -18.89 10.50
C ASP A 55 -12.81 -17.58 10.20
N MET A 56 -13.59 -17.08 11.15
CA MET A 56 -14.28 -15.79 11.01
C MET A 56 -13.30 -14.62 11.00
N GLY A 57 -12.24 -14.70 11.82
CA GLY A 57 -11.13 -13.73 11.80
C GLY A 57 -10.39 -13.71 10.45
N SER A 58 -10.10 -14.88 9.87
CA SER A 58 -9.43 -14.99 8.56
C SER A 58 -10.30 -14.42 7.45
N LYS A 59 -11.62 -14.70 7.44
CA LYS A 59 -12.54 -14.14 6.44
C LYS A 59 -12.63 -12.62 6.52
N SER A 60 -12.75 -12.08 7.73
CA SER A 60 -12.81 -10.62 7.95
C SER A 60 -11.50 -9.94 7.55
N LEU A 61 -10.36 -10.59 7.82
CA LEU A 61 -9.06 -10.10 7.35
C LEU A 61 -8.99 -10.10 5.82
N ASN A 62 -9.47 -11.15 5.15
CA ASN A 62 -9.48 -11.22 3.70
C ASN A 62 -10.29 -10.08 3.08
N SER A 63 -11.50 -9.81 3.60
CA SER A 63 -12.32 -8.66 3.12
C SER A 63 -11.60 -7.32 3.29
N ALA A 64 -10.94 -7.12 4.43
CA ALA A 64 -10.11 -5.94 4.68
C ALA A 64 -8.89 -5.83 3.74
N VAL A 65 -8.22 -6.94 3.44
CA VAL A 65 -7.07 -6.99 2.53
C VAL A 65 -7.49 -6.75 1.09
N GLU A 66 -8.67 -7.20 0.67
CA GLU A 66 -9.23 -6.84 -0.64
C GLU A 66 -9.55 -5.35 -0.73
N ALA A 67 -10.14 -4.77 0.32
CA ALA A 67 -10.41 -3.34 0.38
C ALA A 67 -9.11 -2.53 0.28
N LEU A 68 -8.07 -2.93 1.01
CA LEU A 68 -6.72 -2.38 0.89
C LEU A 68 -6.21 -2.45 -0.55
N GLY A 69 -6.32 -3.61 -1.20
CA GLY A 69 -5.88 -3.80 -2.58
C GLY A 69 -6.58 -2.84 -3.55
N ARG A 70 -7.90 -2.70 -3.44
CA ARG A 70 -8.69 -1.75 -4.26
C ARG A 70 -8.30 -0.29 -3.98
N ALA A 71 -8.10 0.08 -2.71
CA ALA A 71 -7.72 1.43 -2.33
C ALA A 71 -6.33 1.80 -2.87
N LEU A 72 -5.36 0.88 -2.82
CA LEU A 72 -4.03 1.06 -3.38
C LEU A 72 -4.07 1.20 -4.91
N GLU A 73 -4.85 0.36 -5.60
CA GLU A 73 -5.01 0.45 -7.04
C GLU A 73 -5.59 1.81 -7.46
N ASN A 74 -6.64 2.27 -6.77
CA ASN A 74 -7.21 3.60 -7.01
C ASN A 74 -6.21 4.72 -6.73
N ALA A 75 -5.46 4.63 -5.63
CA ALA A 75 -4.44 5.61 -5.28
C ALA A 75 -3.33 5.66 -6.34
N VAL A 76 -2.87 4.51 -6.83
CA VAL A 76 -1.84 4.41 -7.87
C VAL A 76 -2.32 4.98 -9.19
N ASN A 77 -3.57 4.70 -9.58
CA ASN A 77 -4.18 5.26 -10.80
C ASN A 77 -4.29 6.79 -10.75
N GLY A 78 -4.30 7.39 -9.55
CA GLY A 78 -4.32 8.85 -9.36
C GLY A 78 -2.94 9.52 -9.31
N ILE A 79 -1.84 8.77 -9.39
CA ILE A 79 -0.49 9.35 -9.32
C ILE A 79 -0.15 10.08 -10.61
N ASP A 80 0.37 11.29 -10.48
CA ASP A 80 0.99 11.98 -11.60
C ASP A 80 2.35 11.35 -11.89
N LEU A 81 2.38 10.51 -12.93
CA LEU A 81 3.60 9.85 -13.39
C LEU A 81 4.69 10.88 -13.75
N GLN A 82 4.36 12.15 -14.03
CA GLN A 82 5.35 13.19 -14.31
C GLN A 82 6.16 13.63 -13.09
N GLN A 83 5.63 13.43 -11.88
CA GLN A 83 6.26 13.87 -10.63
C GLN A 83 7.11 12.75 -10.02
N GLU A 84 8.44 12.84 -10.21
CA GLU A 84 9.42 11.85 -9.71
C GLU A 84 9.30 11.62 -8.20
N LYS A 85 9.19 12.71 -7.42
CA LYS A 85 9.02 12.63 -5.96
C LYS A 85 7.76 11.87 -5.57
N GLN A 86 6.65 12.06 -6.31
CA GLN A 86 5.39 11.37 -6.05
C GLN A 86 5.52 9.87 -6.36
N LEU A 87 6.12 9.54 -7.51
CA LEU A 87 6.40 8.16 -7.94
C LEU A 87 7.27 7.39 -6.94
N GLU A 88 8.42 7.95 -6.56
CA GLU A 88 9.34 7.31 -5.63
C GLU A 88 8.69 7.03 -4.27
N ARG A 89 7.88 7.98 -3.78
CA ARG A 89 7.16 7.85 -2.52
C ARG A 89 6.05 6.82 -2.59
N ALA A 90 5.31 6.77 -3.69
CA ALA A 90 4.30 5.76 -3.91
C ALA A 90 4.92 4.34 -3.99
N VAL A 91 6.06 4.18 -4.65
CA VAL A 91 6.80 2.92 -4.67
C VAL A 91 7.17 2.49 -3.26
N LYS A 92 7.77 3.38 -2.45
CA LYS A 92 8.12 3.08 -1.05
C LYS A 92 6.89 2.73 -0.19
N ALA A 93 5.77 3.40 -0.42
CA ALA A 93 4.52 3.13 0.27
C ALA A 93 3.96 1.74 -0.07
N LEU A 94 3.97 1.38 -1.35
CA LEU A 94 3.55 0.08 -1.84
C LEU A 94 4.46 -1.04 -1.33
N GLU A 95 5.78 -0.86 -1.37
CA GLU A 95 6.76 -1.81 -0.83
C GLU A 95 6.55 -2.06 0.66
N SER A 96 6.36 -0.99 1.44
CA SER A 96 6.12 -1.08 2.88
C SER A 96 4.78 -1.77 3.19
N THR A 97 3.75 -1.49 2.39
CA THR A 97 2.45 -2.15 2.51
C THR A 97 2.53 -3.64 2.15
N ASN A 98 3.30 -3.97 1.10
CA ASN A 98 3.52 -5.35 0.68
C ASN A 98 4.26 -6.14 1.76
N GLN A 99 5.31 -5.54 2.35
CA GLN A 99 6.05 -6.14 3.44
C GLN A 99 5.15 -6.39 4.65
N LEU A 100 4.31 -5.42 5.01
CA LEU A 100 3.31 -5.59 6.06
C LEU A 100 2.38 -6.78 5.79
N LEU A 101 1.83 -6.90 4.58
CA LEU A 101 0.95 -8.03 4.23
C LEU A 101 1.67 -9.37 4.28
N LYS A 102 2.94 -9.41 3.88
CA LYS A 102 3.77 -10.62 4.00
C LYS A 102 3.96 -11.06 5.45
N GLU A 103 3.98 -10.15 6.43
CA GLU A 103 4.02 -10.53 7.85
C GLU A 103 2.79 -11.37 8.24
N PHE A 104 1.61 -11.04 7.71
CA PHE A 104 0.37 -11.79 7.98
C PHE A 104 0.34 -13.17 7.31
N LEU A 105 1.10 -13.40 6.23
CA LEU A 105 1.28 -14.74 5.66
C LEU A 105 1.95 -15.71 6.64
N TYR A 106 2.67 -15.21 7.65
CA TYR A 106 3.32 -16.03 8.67
C TYR A 106 2.56 -16.05 10.00
N ASP A 107 1.46 -15.30 10.13
CA ASP A 107 0.67 -15.26 11.35
C ASP A 107 -0.18 -16.55 11.50
N PRO A 108 -0.07 -17.30 12.61
CA PRO A 108 -0.78 -18.56 12.80
C PRO A 108 -2.31 -18.40 12.95
N ARG A 109 -2.80 -17.18 13.21
CA ARG A 109 -4.23 -16.87 13.29
C ARG A 109 -4.87 -16.74 11.92
N VAL A 110 -4.08 -16.58 10.86
CA VAL A 110 -4.53 -16.49 9.48
C VAL A 110 -4.56 -17.87 8.86
N LYS A 111 -5.76 -18.44 8.73
CA LYS A 111 -5.96 -19.80 8.19
C LYS A 111 -5.90 -19.82 6.68
N ASP A 112 -6.59 -18.88 6.04
CA ASP A 112 -6.59 -18.71 4.60
C ASP A 112 -5.66 -17.55 4.21
N LYS A 113 -4.67 -17.88 3.38
CA LYS A 113 -3.60 -16.97 2.95
C LYS A 113 -3.71 -16.63 1.46
N GLU A 114 -4.71 -17.15 0.77
CA GLU A 114 -4.86 -17.00 -0.69
C GLU A 114 -5.06 -15.53 -1.06
N THR A 115 -6.02 -14.85 -0.42
CA THR A 115 -6.29 -13.43 -0.65
C THR A 115 -5.06 -12.56 -0.39
N ILE A 116 -4.35 -12.79 0.71
CA ILE A 116 -3.12 -12.03 1.04
C ILE A 116 -2.07 -12.27 -0.03
N SER A 117 -1.84 -13.51 -0.43
CA SER A 117 -0.87 -13.85 -1.48
C SER A 117 -1.21 -13.18 -2.81
N LEU A 118 -2.48 -13.21 -3.22
CA LEU A 118 -2.96 -12.55 -4.42
C LEU A 118 -2.73 -11.03 -4.38
N ILE A 119 -3.10 -10.38 -3.28
CA ILE A 119 -2.94 -8.93 -3.14
C ILE A 119 -1.46 -8.55 -3.06
N THR A 120 -0.61 -9.32 -2.37
CA THR A 120 0.85 -9.08 -2.35
C THR A 120 1.48 -9.18 -3.74
N GLY A 121 1.01 -10.11 -4.58
CA GLY A 121 1.40 -10.22 -5.99
C GLY A 121 1.01 -8.98 -6.80
N LYS A 122 -0.25 -8.55 -6.70
CA LYS A 122 -0.74 -7.33 -7.36
C LYS A 122 0.05 -6.08 -6.95
N ILE A 123 0.39 -5.96 -5.66
CA ILE A 123 1.23 -4.85 -5.17
C ILE A 123 2.64 -4.93 -5.76
N GLY A 124 3.22 -6.14 -5.86
CA GLY A 124 4.49 -6.37 -6.56
C GLY A 124 4.46 -5.86 -8.00
N ASP A 125 3.42 -6.24 -8.76
CA ASP A 125 3.25 -5.79 -10.14
C ASP A 125 3.13 -4.26 -10.25
N MET A 126 2.44 -3.61 -9.30
CA MET A 126 2.35 -2.15 -9.23
C MET A 126 3.71 -1.50 -8.98
N VAL A 127 4.49 -2.04 -8.03
CA VAL A 127 5.86 -1.57 -7.75
C VAL A 127 6.75 -1.71 -8.98
N GLU A 128 6.68 -2.84 -9.69
CA GLU A 128 7.48 -3.07 -10.90
C GLU A 128 7.12 -2.09 -12.03
N LYS A 129 5.82 -1.85 -12.26
CA LYS A 129 5.33 -0.89 -13.26
C LYS A 129 5.81 0.53 -12.97
N LEU A 130 5.62 1.01 -11.75
CA LEU A 130 6.07 2.35 -11.34
C LEU A 130 7.61 2.45 -11.36
N GLY A 131 8.31 1.41 -10.92
CA GLY A 131 9.76 1.34 -10.98
C GLY A 131 10.31 1.35 -12.41
N TYR A 132 9.62 0.74 -13.36
CA TYR A 132 9.95 0.84 -14.79
C TYR A 132 9.81 2.29 -15.29
N GLU A 133 8.74 2.99 -14.92
CA GLU A 133 8.54 4.39 -15.30
C GLU A 133 9.65 5.30 -14.74
N ILE A 134 10.09 5.09 -13.51
CA ILE A 134 11.25 5.77 -12.92
C ILE A 134 12.51 5.53 -13.77
N ARG A 135 12.85 4.26 -14.04
CA ARG A 135 14.05 3.89 -14.81
C ARG A 135 14.03 4.44 -16.24
N ARG A 136 12.86 4.38 -16.91
CA ARG A 136 12.67 4.91 -18.26
C ARG A 136 13.01 6.40 -18.33
N ARG A 137 12.59 7.17 -17.33
CA ARG A 137 12.91 8.60 -17.20
C ARG A 137 14.38 8.86 -16.97
N SER A 138 15.00 8.12 -16.05
CA SER A 138 16.44 8.26 -15.80
C SER A 138 17.26 8.00 -17.08
N GLY A 139 16.82 7.06 -17.91
CA GLY A 139 17.41 6.78 -19.23
C GLY A 139 17.22 7.92 -20.24
N PHE A 140 16.02 8.51 -20.29
CA PHE A 140 15.71 9.64 -21.18
C PHE A 140 16.49 10.91 -20.82
N ILE A 141 16.57 11.25 -19.52
CA ILE A 141 17.34 12.41 -19.03
C ILE A 141 18.83 12.23 -19.35
N LYS A 142 19.40 11.04 -19.12
CA LYS A 142 20.80 10.75 -19.47
C LYS A 142 21.05 10.86 -20.98
N ARG A 143 20.08 10.48 -21.81
CA ARG A 143 20.18 10.57 -23.27
C ARG A 143 20.12 12.03 -23.75
N ILE A 144 19.27 12.85 -23.16
CA ILE A 144 19.22 14.30 -23.43
C ILE A 144 20.52 14.98 -23.01
N LYS A 145 21.01 14.73 -21.79
CA LYS A 145 22.28 15.31 -21.32
C LYS A 145 23.45 15.03 -22.27
N ARG A 146 23.57 13.79 -22.76
CA ARG A 146 24.55 13.41 -23.78
C ARG A 146 24.39 14.14 -25.13
N LEU A 147 23.17 14.50 -25.54
CA LEU A 147 22.92 15.23 -26.78
C LEU A 147 23.29 16.72 -26.67
N PHE A 148 23.24 17.28 -25.46
CA PHE A 148 23.61 18.67 -25.19
C PHE A 148 25.03 18.84 -24.63
N GLY A 149 25.82 17.76 -24.56
CA GLY A 149 27.22 17.81 -24.12
C GLY A 149 27.41 18.15 -22.64
N ILE A 150 26.38 17.93 -21.81
CA ILE A 150 26.40 18.12 -20.34
C ILE A 150 26.55 16.76 -19.67
#